data_AF-A0A165GZP7-F1
#
_entry.id   AF-A0A165GZP7-F1
#
_cell.length_a   1.000
_cell.length_b   1.000
_cell.length_c   1.000
_cell.angle_alpha   90.00
_cell.angle_beta   90.00
_cell.angle_gamma   90.00
#
_symmetry.space_group_name_H-M   'P 1'
#
loop_
_entity.id
_entity.type
_entity.pdbx_description
1 polymer ?
#
loop_
_entity_poly.entity_id
_entity_poly.type
_entity_poly.pdbx_seq_one_letter_code
_entity_poly.pdbx_strand_id
1 'polypeptide(L)'
;MFFSPQRSRTAPTSARTISPLLSPRLRQSSAANRALGVKFEQGNHPPDAITNMEGALHTYVTPIVLAMVHGEYNYVAGNHMMLRFLPTRDILERLDRARQVIVSALIHPDFEDEQVMLELASLTPLPSIGASLPMNFQVPSAEDKQDPGFRQAYDFVLRAHMIAHLVTSKQLPAIQEVTAHARTVDQAIDALENWIRNPAATPEEIQGTFFRVQSGEILSLELLFNSALHQVRNELSALEELCLQGYVYTFDPPAIFARKIEATLLNRLYIAALKTVSKHNQLNNMRMFAFNDYADRSALKFLSLALQDQKHVLVTRKLSIFTGKGGGYVPPKGAEGALLVLHNNSDGFGQNIETEAPGGSMDGAIGAFSSVAASLSRDRGDLLSYLM
;
A
#
# COMPACT_ATOMS: atom_id res chain seq x y z
N MET A 1 -18.69 -22.06 -34.78
CA MET A 1 -19.04 -23.48 -34.59
C MET A 1 -19.63 -23.60 -33.19
N PHE A 2 -20.87 -24.06 -33.09
CA PHE A 2 -21.69 -24.13 -31.87
C PHE A 2 -21.04 -25.00 -30.79
N PHE A 3 -21.21 -24.62 -29.51
CA PHE A 3 -21.78 -25.49 -28.46
C PHE A 3 -22.23 -24.65 -27.24
N SER A 4 -23.46 -24.91 -26.80
CA SER A 4 -24.11 -24.37 -25.59
C SER A 4 -23.85 -25.29 -24.38
N PRO A 5 -24.12 -24.85 -23.13
CA PRO A 5 -23.50 -25.37 -21.91
C PRO A 5 -24.30 -26.50 -21.25
N GLN A 6 -23.60 -27.45 -20.63
CA GLN A 6 -24.18 -28.30 -19.59
C GLN A 6 -23.72 -27.81 -18.21
N ARG A 7 -24.69 -27.39 -17.40
CA ARG A 7 -24.53 -27.18 -15.95
C ARG A 7 -24.53 -28.55 -15.26
N SER A 8 -23.48 -28.86 -14.50
CA SER A 8 -23.59 -29.79 -13.37
C SER A 8 -23.19 -29.04 -12.09
N ARG A 9 -24.15 -28.89 -11.18
CA ARG A 9 -23.91 -28.47 -9.80
C ARG A 9 -23.23 -29.61 -9.05
N THR A 10 -21.99 -29.42 -8.65
CA THR A 10 -21.34 -30.18 -7.58
C THR A 10 -20.63 -29.17 -6.67
N ALA A 11 -21.02 -29.15 -5.40
CA ALA A 11 -20.37 -28.33 -4.37
C ALA A 11 -18.91 -28.77 -4.20
N PRO A 12 -17.94 -27.87 -3.99
CA PRO A 12 -16.59 -28.27 -3.63
C PRO A 12 -16.48 -28.37 -2.11
N THR A 13 -16.47 -29.61 -1.62
CA THR A 13 -15.89 -30.00 -0.33
C THR A 13 -14.36 -30.01 -0.42
N SER A 14 -13.74 -29.55 0.67
CA SER A 14 -12.34 -29.68 1.08
C SER A 14 -11.26 -29.08 0.18
N ALA A 15 -10.63 -28.03 0.71
CA ALA A 15 -9.39 -27.44 0.25
C ALA A 15 -8.31 -28.53 0.04
N ARG A 16 -7.92 -28.74 -1.23
CA ARG A 16 -6.71 -29.48 -1.57
C ARG A 16 -5.57 -28.48 -1.73
N THR A 17 -4.65 -28.58 -0.78
CA THR A 17 -3.32 -27.98 -0.77
C THR A 17 -2.57 -28.33 -2.05
N ILE A 18 -2.10 -27.31 -2.79
CA ILE A 18 -1.14 -27.46 -3.88
C ILE A 18 -0.02 -26.44 -3.65
N SER A 19 1.21 -26.94 -3.59
CA SER A 19 2.44 -26.19 -3.34
C SER A 19 2.76 -25.15 -4.41
N PRO A 20 3.28 -23.97 -4.01
CA PRO A 20 4.21 -23.21 -4.81
C PRO A 20 5.60 -23.20 -4.15
N LEU A 21 6.59 -23.67 -4.88
CA LEU A 21 8.03 -23.52 -4.60
C LEU A 21 8.42 -22.05 -4.79
N LEU A 22 8.57 -21.28 -3.71
CA LEU A 22 9.47 -20.11 -3.64
C LEU A 22 10.04 -19.95 -2.22
N SER A 23 11.38 -19.98 -2.16
CA SER A 23 12.33 -19.60 -1.10
C SER A 23 11.95 -19.77 0.40
N PRO A 24 12.54 -20.74 1.10
CA PRO A 24 12.45 -20.90 2.56
C PRO A 24 13.07 -19.78 3.43
N ARG A 25 13.55 -18.65 2.88
CA ARG A 25 14.48 -17.75 3.58
C ARG A 25 13.96 -16.38 4.03
N LEU A 26 12.68 -16.05 3.84
CA LEU A 26 12.06 -14.90 4.54
C LEU A 26 11.76 -15.19 6.03
N ARG A 27 12.31 -16.27 6.60
CA ARG A 27 11.98 -16.80 7.95
C ARG A 27 13.11 -16.79 8.97
N GLN A 28 14.23 -16.09 8.76
CA GLN A 28 15.31 -16.07 9.75
C GLN A 28 15.94 -14.69 9.92
N SER A 29 15.47 -13.95 10.93
CA SER A 29 16.39 -13.24 11.84
C SER A 29 15.73 -13.11 13.21
N SER A 30 16.16 -13.98 14.12
CA SER A 30 15.94 -13.83 15.56
C SER A 30 16.86 -12.75 16.11
N ALA A 31 16.32 -11.95 17.05
CA ALA A 31 17.01 -11.11 18.04
C ALA A 31 17.48 -9.69 17.60
N ALA A 32 16.53 -8.75 17.54
CA ALA A 32 16.45 -7.59 18.45
C ALA A 32 15.19 -6.78 18.14
N ASN A 33 14.62 -6.12 19.17
CA ASN A 33 13.42 -5.28 19.12
C ASN A 33 13.56 -4.02 18.25
N ARG A 34 13.79 -4.15 16.95
CA ARG A 34 13.74 -3.03 15.99
C ARG A 34 12.81 -3.37 14.84
N ALA A 35 12.01 -2.41 14.41
CA ALA A 35 11.29 -2.41 13.14
C ALA A 35 12.16 -2.98 12.00
N LEU A 36 11.63 -3.78 11.08
CA LEU A 36 12.25 -3.85 9.76
C LEU A 36 12.04 -2.48 9.11
N GLY A 37 13.02 -1.60 9.27
CA GLY A 37 13.05 -0.34 8.56
C GLY A 37 13.08 -0.60 7.06
N VAL A 38 12.38 0.23 6.28
CA VAL A 38 12.49 0.25 4.81
C VAL A 38 13.82 0.87 4.36
N LYS A 39 14.55 1.50 5.29
CA LYS A 39 15.86 2.13 5.08
C LYS A 39 16.97 1.33 5.74
N PHE A 40 18.03 1.11 4.98
CA PHE A 40 19.21 0.39 5.43
C PHE A 40 20.19 1.30 6.18
N GLU A 41 20.52 0.94 7.42
CA GLU A 41 21.53 1.58 8.24
C GLU A 41 22.78 0.70 8.36
N GLN A 42 23.92 1.21 7.85
CA GLN A 42 25.19 0.49 7.96
C GLN A 42 25.68 0.47 9.40
N GLY A 43 26.11 -0.71 9.87
CA GLY A 43 26.62 -0.87 11.24
C GLY A 43 25.54 -1.01 12.30
N ASN A 44 24.29 -1.25 11.89
CA ASN A 44 23.23 -1.58 12.83
C ASN A 44 23.53 -2.89 13.57
N HIS A 45 23.03 -3.02 14.80
CA HIS A 45 23.19 -4.22 15.62
C HIS A 45 21.84 -4.66 16.19
N PRO A 46 21.26 -5.78 15.71
CA PRO A 46 21.77 -6.67 14.65
C PRO A 46 21.85 -5.97 13.28
N PRO A 47 22.65 -6.50 12.33
CA PRO A 47 22.75 -5.95 10.99
C PRO A 47 21.39 -5.86 10.29
N ASP A 48 21.17 -4.80 9.54
CA ASP A 48 19.95 -4.64 8.77
C ASP A 48 19.84 -5.70 7.69
N ALA A 49 18.66 -6.35 7.65
CA ALA A 49 18.39 -7.44 6.73
C ALA A 49 17.81 -6.97 5.39
N ILE A 50 17.30 -5.73 5.31
CA ILE A 50 16.56 -5.20 4.16
C ILE A 50 17.31 -4.00 3.58
N THR A 51 17.69 -4.07 2.31
CA THR A 51 18.28 -2.93 1.58
C THR A 51 17.20 -1.94 1.13
N ASN A 52 17.59 -0.76 0.67
CA ASN A 52 16.64 0.25 0.18
C ASN A 52 15.84 -0.24 -1.04
N MET A 53 16.46 -1.01 -1.95
CA MET A 53 15.73 -1.56 -3.10
C MET A 53 14.86 -2.76 -2.74
N GLU A 54 15.20 -3.53 -1.70
CA GLU A 54 14.26 -4.50 -1.11
C GLU A 54 13.07 -3.77 -0.47
N GLY A 55 13.32 -2.68 0.25
CA GLY A 55 12.29 -1.77 0.76
C GLY A 55 11.35 -1.26 -0.33
N ALA A 56 11.89 -0.89 -1.50
CA ALA A 56 11.08 -0.52 -2.66
C ALA A 56 10.24 -1.70 -3.20
N LEU A 57 10.79 -2.92 -3.26
CA LEU A 57 10.05 -4.12 -3.65
C LEU A 57 8.93 -4.47 -2.65
N HIS A 58 9.12 -4.13 -1.38
CA HIS A 58 8.14 -4.40 -0.33
C HIS A 58 6.87 -3.56 -0.48
N THR A 59 6.95 -2.43 -1.17
CA THR A 59 5.81 -1.58 -1.53
C THR A 59 4.73 -2.36 -2.30
N TYR A 60 5.07 -3.48 -2.96
CA TYR A 60 4.13 -4.32 -3.71
C TYR A 60 3.39 -5.39 -2.88
N VAL A 61 3.74 -5.52 -1.60
CA VAL A 61 3.14 -6.50 -0.68
C VAL A 61 2.22 -5.75 0.28
N THR A 62 0.97 -6.20 0.38
CA THR A 62 -0.04 -5.60 1.28
C THR A 62 -0.51 -6.65 2.28
N PRO A 63 -0.06 -6.59 3.55
CA PRO A 63 -0.62 -7.42 4.60
C PRO A 63 -2.09 -7.03 4.87
N ILE A 64 -2.98 -8.01 4.78
CA ILE A 64 -4.41 -7.88 5.10
C ILE A 64 -4.74 -8.77 6.29
N VAL A 65 -5.28 -8.17 7.36
CA VAL A 65 -5.42 -8.84 8.65
C VAL A 65 -6.82 -8.69 9.20
N LEU A 66 -7.46 -9.80 9.57
CA LEU A 66 -8.67 -9.77 10.39
C LEU A 66 -8.28 -9.52 11.86
N ALA A 67 -8.83 -8.47 12.46
CA ALA A 67 -8.49 -8.09 13.82
C ALA A 67 -9.70 -7.64 14.65
N MET A 68 -9.53 -7.70 15.96
CA MET A 68 -10.43 -7.07 16.92
C MET A 68 -9.80 -5.77 17.40
N VAL A 69 -10.50 -4.64 17.26
CA VAL A 69 -10.05 -3.32 17.76
C VAL A 69 -10.88 -2.89 18.97
N HIS A 70 -10.24 -2.23 19.95
CA HIS A 70 -10.84 -1.82 21.23
C HIS A 70 -11.08 -0.30 21.31
N GLY A 71 -11.37 0.33 20.18
CA GLY A 71 -11.72 1.75 20.08
C GLY A 71 -11.74 2.21 18.62
N GLU A 72 -12.04 3.48 18.40
CA GLU A 72 -11.86 4.12 17.09
C GLU A 72 -10.58 4.94 17.06
N TYR A 73 -9.81 4.83 15.98
CA TYR A 73 -8.62 5.66 15.79
C TYR A 73 -9.00 7.14 15.69
N ASN A 74 -8.23 7.98 16.36
CA ASN A 74 -8.42 9.41 16.34
C ASN A 74 -7.05 10.12 16.41
N TYR A 75 -6.92 11.20 15.65
CA TYR A 75 -5.74 12.06 15.65
C TYR A 75 -6.12 13.44 16.16
N VAL A 76 -5.61 13.81 17.34
CA VAL A 76 -5.97 15.08 18.00
C VAL A 76 -4.72 15.75 18.51
N ALA A 77 -4.57 17.03 18.17
CA ALA A 77 -3.48 17.89 18.65
C ALA A 77 -2.09 17.26 18.49
N GLY A 78 -1.82 16.64 17.34
CA GLY A 78 -0.53 16.03 17.03
C GLY A 78 -0.34 14.60 17.54
N ASN A 79 -1.32 14.03 18.26
CA ASN A 79 -1.17 12.72 18.92
C ASN A 79 -2.08 11.67 18.30
N HIS A 80 -1.53 10.47 18.13
CA HIS A 80 -2.27 9.27 17.75
C HIS A 80 -2.92 8.67 19.00
N MET A 81 -4.23 8.39 18.94
CA MET A 81 -4.95 7.80 20.07
C MET A 81 -6.11 6.91 19.62
N MET A 82 -6.59 6.08 20.54
CA MET A 82 -7.77 5.25 20.35
C MET A 82 -8.87 5.69 21.31
N LEU A 83 -10.00 6.11 20.75
CA LEU A 83 -11.22 6.42 21.52
C LEU A 83 -11.84 5.10 21.96
N ARG A 84 -11.49 4.66 23.17
CA ARG A 84 -11.92 3.38 23.72
C ARG A 84 -13.44 3.27 23.74
N PHE A 85 -13.94 2.10 23.36
CA PHE A 85 -15.35 1.78 23.54
C PHE A 85 -15.66 1.75 25.04
N LEU A 86 -16.59 2.59 25.50
CA LEU A 86 -16.93 2.66 26.92
C LEU A 86 -17.50 1.30 27.41
N PRO A 87 -17.09 0.83 28.59
CA PRO A 87 -17.66 -0.38 29.18
C PRO A 87 -19.14 -0.18 29.51
N THR A 88 -19.91 -1.27 29.45
CA THR A 88 -21.30 -1.30 29.94
C THR A 88 -21.33 -1.02 31.44
N ARG A 89 -22.45 -0.46 31.93
CA ARG A 89 -22.62 -0.07 33.34
C ARG A 89 -22.64 -1.26 34.33
N ASP A 90 -22.59 -2.49 33.84
CA ASP A 90 -22.57 -3.67 34.70
C ASP A 90 -21.17 -3.94 35.26
N ILE A 91 -21.02 -3.67 36.56
CA ILE A 91 -19.78 -3.79 37.34
C ILE A 91 -19.26 -5.24 37.38
N LEU A 92 -20.12 -6.23 37.08
CA LEU A 92 -19.78 -7.65 37.05
C LEU A 92 -19.30 -8.14 35.67
N GLU A 93 -19.51 -7.37 34.61
CA GLU A 93 -19.10 -7.70 33.24
C GLU A 93 -18.37 -6.51 32.59
N ARG A 94 -17.22 -6.12 33.17
CA ARG A 94 -16.27 -5.19 32.54
C ARG A 94 -15.60 -5.85 31.32
N LEU A 95 -16.38 -6.22 30.31
CA LEU A 95 -15.86 -6.66 29.03
C LEU A 95 -15.52 -5.41 28.22
N ASP A 96 -14.24 -5.26 27.89
CA ASP A 96 -13.82 -4.29 26.88
C ASP A 96 -14.51 -4.65 25.57
N ARG A 97 -15.38 -3.76 25.09
CA ARG A 97 -16.02 -3.96 23.79
C ARG A 97 -14.92 -4.00 22.73
N ALA A 98 -15.14 -4.81 21.71
CA ALA A 98 -14.27 -4.89 20.55
C ALA A 98 -15.10 -4.95 19.27
N ARG A 99 -14.54 -4.42 18.18
CA ARG A 99 -15.13 -4.48 16.83
C ARG A 99 -14.23 -5.33 15.95
N GLN A 100 -14.83 -6.23 15.19
CA GLN A 100 -14.11 -6.92 14.13
C GLN A 100 -13.89 -5.97 12.95
N VAL A 101 -12.64 -5.87 12.49
CA VAL A 101 -12.23 -5.05 11.35
C VAL A 101 -11.24 -5.83 10.50
N ILE A 102 -11.04 -5.37 9.27
CA ILE A 102 -9.85 -5.71 8.49
C ILE A 102 -8.86 -4.57 8.65
N VAL A 103 -7.58 -4.88 8.83
CA VAL A 103 -6.49 -3.91 8.73
C VAL A 103 -5.73 -4.18 7.45
N SER A 104 -5.67 -3.18 6.57
CA SER A 104 -4.78 -3.17 5.44
C SER A 104 -3.53 -2.39 5.81
N ALA A 105 -2.39 -3.08 5.90
CA ALA A 105 -1.10 -2.45 6.21
C ALA A 105 -0.33 -2.14 4.92
N LEU A 106 -0.96 -1.42 4.00
CA LEU A 106 -0.32 -0.99 2.75
C LEU A 106 0.96 -0.21 3.05
N ILE A 107 2.05 -0.63 2.40
CA ILE A 107 3.34 0.05 2.49
C ILE A 107 3.35 1.15 1.45
N HIS A 108 3.43 2.40 1.88
CA HIS A 108 3.48 3.51 0.93
C HIS A 108 4.85 3.66 0.29
N PRO A 109 4.90 4.16 -0.95
CA PRO A 109 6.15 4.61 -1.55
C PRO A 109 6.86 5.65 -0.66
N ASP A 110 8.07 5.33 -0.20
CA ASP A 110 8.87 6.20 0.67
C ASP A 110 9.66 7.25 -0.13
N PHE A 111 9.24 8.51 -0.01
CA PHE A 111 9.93 9.71 -0.49
C PHE A 111 10.23 10.69 0.66
N GLU A 112 10.46 10.17 1.88
CA GLU A 112 10.86 11.02 3.01
C GLU A 112 12.24 11.65 2.78
N ASP A 113 13.14 10.94 2.09
CA ASP A 113 14.48 11.38 1.73
C ASP A 113 14.90 10.92 0.32
N GLU A 114 16.21 10.91 0.04
CA GLU A 114 16.78 10.58 -1.26
C GLU A 114 16.92 9.07 -1.51
N GLN A 115 16.41 8.23 -0.62
CA GLN A 115 16.52 6.78 -0.69
C GLN A 115 15.27 6.12 -1.28
N VAL A 116 15.31 4.80 -1.40
CA VAL A 116 14.16 3.92 -1.67
C VAL A 116 13.42 4.30 -2.96
N MET A 117 12.26 4.97 -2.89
CA MET A 117 11.46 5.25 -4.09
C MET A 117 12.00 6.39 -4.92
N LEU A 118 12.70 7.35 -4.29
CA LEU A 118 13.37 8.39 -5.07
C LEU A 118 14.48 7.78 -5.92
N GLU A 119 15.32 6.91 -5.32
CA GLU A 119 16.41 6.23 -6.01
C GLU A 119 15.90 5.27 -7.11
N LEU A 120 14.80 4.55 -6.85
CA LEU A 120 14.17 3.70 -7.86
C LEU A 120 13.67 4.51 -9.06
N ALA A 121 12.92 5.59 -8.82
CA ALA A 121 12.21 6.32 -9.86
C ALA A 121 13.08 7.37 -10.60
N SER A 122 14.22 7.74 -10.02
CA SER A 122 15.11 8.76 -10.57
C SER A 122 15.84 8.29 -11.83
N LEU A 123 16.02 9.22 -12.75
CA LEU A 123 16.88 9.04 -13.91
C LEU A 123 18.35 9.25 -13.54
N THR A 124 19.21 8.51 -14.23
CA THR A 124 20.65 8.54 -14.06
C THR A 124 21.36 9.22 -15.23
N PRO A 125 22.65 9.60 -15.10
CA PRO A 125 23.42 10.16 -16.22
C PRO A 125 23.51 9.24 -17.44
N LEU A 126 23.46 7.93 -17.22
CA LEU A 126 23.39 6.91 -18.27
C LEU A 126 22.01 6.27 -18.26
N PRO A 127 21.55 5.67 -19.38
CA PRO A 127 20.29 4.94 -19.39
C PRO A 127 20.32 3.75 -18.42
N SER A 128 19.23 3.52 -17.71
CA SER A 128 19.07 2.36 -16.83
C SER A 128 18.29 1.27 -17.55
N ILE A 129 18.96 0.16 -17.86
CA ILE A 129 18.38 -0.96 -18.59
C ILE A 129 17.75 -1.95 -17.61
N GLY A 130 16.49 -2.31 -17.85
CA GLY A 130 15.80 -3.31 -17.06
C GLY A 130 16.24 -4.74 -17.41
N ALA A 131 16.36 -5.57 -16.39
CA ALA A 131 16.68 -6.98 -16.52
C ALA A 131 15.95 -7.81 -15.46
N SER A 132 15.25 -8.87 -15.85
CA SER A 132 14.56 -9.75 -14.89
C SER A 132 15.56 -10.55 -14.04
N LEU A 133 15.20 -10.81 -12.78
CA LEU A 133 15.97 -11.69 -11.92
C LEU A 133 15.95 -13.13 -12.48
N PRO A 134 17.05 -13.88 -12.36
CA PRO A 134 17.08 -15.28 -12.76
C PRO A 134 16.23 -16.14 -11.82
N MET A 135 15.71 -17.27 -12.30
CA MET A 135 14.85 -18.17 -11.50
C MET A 135 15.53 -18.72 -10.24
N ASN A 136 16.86 -18.80 -10.24
CA ASN A 136 17.68 -19.26 -9.11
C ASN A 136 18.26 -18.10 -8.29
N PHE A 137 17.69 -16.90 -8.39
CA PHE A 137 18.10 -15.74 -7.60
C PHE A 137 18.09 -16.06 -6.10
N GLN A 138 19.14 -15.65 -5.39
CA GLN A 138 19.27 -15.82 -3.96
C GLN A 138 19.40 -14.46 -3.30
N VAL A 139 18.57 -14.23 -2.29
CA VAL A 139 18.67 -13.06 -1.42
C VAL A 139 19.92 -13.23 -0.54
N PRO A 140 20.84 -12.26 -0.52
CA PRO A 140 22.04 -12.28 0.32
C PRO A 140 21.71 -12.28 1.81
N SER A 141 22.68 -12.67 2.65
CA SER A 141 22.54 -12.58 4.11
C SER A 141 22.58 -11.11 4.58
N ALA A 142 22.11 -10.86 5.81
CA ALA A 142 22.18 -9.52 6.42
C ALA A 142 23.63 -9.06 6.57
N GLU A 143 24.55 -10.00 6.81
CA GLU A 143 25.99 -9.77 6.90
C GLU A 143 26.60 -9.39 5.56
N ASP A 144 26.26 -10.09 4.47
CA ASP A 144 26.76 -9.77 3.12
C ASP A 144 26.33 -8.36 2.70
N LYS A 145 25.09 -7.96 3.06
CA LYS A 145 24.54 -6.63 2.77
C LYS A 145 25.28 -5.50 3.49
N GLN A 146 26.10 -5.79 4.51
CA GLN A 146 26.91 -4.76 5.17
C GLN A 146 28.08 -4.28 4.30
N ASP A 147 28.55 -5.08 3.35
CA ASP A 147 29.57 -4.65 2.38
C ASP A 147 28.97 -3.65 1.37
N PRO A 148 29.46 -2.39 1.29
CA PRO A 148 28.86 -1.38 0.42
C PRO A 148 28.92 -1.70 -1.06
N GLY A 149 30.01 -2.29 -1.55
CA GLY A 149 30.18 -2.61 -2.97
C GLY A 149 29.23 -3.73 -3.40
N PHE A 150 29.13 -4.77 -2.57
CA PHE A 150 28.20 -5.87 -2.76
C PHE A 150 26.75 -5.39 -2.69
N ARG A 151 26.39 -4.60 -1.67
CA ARG A 151 25.03 -4.03 -1.51
C ARG A 151 24.63 -3.18 -2.71
N GLN A 152 25.50 -2.30 -3.19
CA GLN A 152 25.23 -1.47 -4.37
C GLN A 152 25.01 -2.31 -5.64
N ALA A 153 25.82 -3.36 -5.86
CA ALA A 153 25.63 -4.27 -6.99
C ALA A 153 24.31 -5.04 -6.90
N TYR A 154 23.94 -5.46 -5.69
CA TYR A 154 22.67 -6.13 -5.40
C TYR A 154 21.47 -5.19 -5.66
N ASP A 155 21.50 -3.98 -5.10
CA ASP A 155 20.46 -2.97 -5.30
C ASP A 155 20.32 -2.56 -6.77
N PHE A 156 21.42 -2.45 -7.49
CA PHE A 156 21.41 -2.21 -8.94
C PHE A 156 20.63 -3.31 -9.70
N VAL A 157 20.85 -4.58 -9.35
CA VAL A 157 20.14 -5.72 -9.95
C VAL A 157 18.65 -5.70 -9.61
N LEU A 158 18.28 -5.38 -8.37
CA LEU A 158 16.87 -5.23 -7.95
C LEU A 158 16.18 -4.06 -8.68
N ARG A 159 16.86 -2.92 -8.81
CA ARG A 159 16.38 -1.77 -9.57
C ARG A 159 16.17 -2.11 -11.04
N ALA A 160 17.11 -2.81 -11.66
CA ALA A 160 16.96 -3.29 -13.04
C ALA A 160 15.76 -4.23 -13.19
N HIS A 161 15.50 -5.11 -12.21
CA HIS A 161 14.32 -5.96 -12.22
C HIS A 161 13.03 -5.14 -12.19
N MET A 162 12.92 -4.18 -11.27
CA MET A 162 11.74 -3.31 -11.19
C MET A 162 11.53 -2.53 -12.49
N ILE A 163 12.58 -1.96 -13.09
CA ILE A 163 12.48 -1.27 -14.39
C ILE A 163 11.95 -2.20 -15.49
N ALA A 164 12.39 -3.46 -15.53
CA ALA A 164 11.95 -4.41 -16.56
C ALA A 164 10.45 -4.74 -16.50
N HIS A 165 9.82 -4.54 -15.33
CA HIS A 165 8.43 -4.92 -15.08
C HIS A 165 7.50 -3.72 -14.87
N LEU A 166 8.03 -2.53 -14.55
CA LEU A 166 7.25 -1.31 -14.30
C LEU A 166 7.38 -0.28 -15.42
N VAL A 167 8.26 -0.49 -16.40
CA VAL A 167 8.45 0.43 -17.52
C VAL A 167 8.24 -0.34 -18.82
N THR A 168 7.36 0.16 -19.69
CA THR A 168 6.93 -0.51 -20.92
C THR A 168 8.10 -0.75 -21.88
N SER A 169 9.00 0.23 -22.01
CA SER A 169 10.23 0.12 -22.80
C SER A 169 11.28 -0.79 -22.14
N LYS A 170 11.07 -1.19 -20.89
CA LYS A 170 12.05 -1.87 -20.02
C LYS A 170 13.34 -1.06 -19.83
N GLN A 171 13.28 0.25 -20.03
CA GLN A 171 14.44 1.13 -19.94
C GLN A 171 14.02 2.52 -19.49
N LEU A 172 14.75 3.06 -18.52
CA LEU A 172 14.71 4.49 -18.21
C LEU A 172 15.79 5.21 -19.04
N PRO A 173 15.47 6.33 -19.71
CA PRO A 173 16.43 7.08 -20.52
C PRO A 173 17.49 7.77 -19.64
N ALA A 174 18.57 8.25 -20.25
CA ALA A 174 19.49 9.13 -19.55
C ALA A 174 18.85 10.48 -19.23
N ILE A 175 19.24 11.10 -18.11
CA ILE A 175 18.68 12.38 -17.66
C ILE A 175 18.77 13.47 -18.75
N GLN A 176 19.87 13.53 -19.50
CA GLN A 176 20.09 14.54 -20.55
C GLN A 176 19.10 14.43 -21.70
N GLU A 177 18.57 13.23 -21.98
CA GLU A 177 17.59 13.01 -23.04
C GLU A 177 16.22 13.60 -22.70
N VAL A 178 15.95 13.85 -21.41
CA VAL A 178 14.64 14.31 -20.93
C VAL A 178 14.60 15.67 -20.25
N THR A 179 15.75 16.22 -19.85
CA THR A 179 15.84 17.47 -19.08
C THR A 179 15.05 18.64 -19.70
N ALA A 180 15.01 18.73 -21.03
CA ALA A 180 14.33 19.82 -21.73
C ALA A 180 12.80 19.73 -21.73
N HIS A 181 12.24 18.54 -21.52
CA HIS A 181 10.79 18.28 -21.60
C HIS A 181 10.18 17.66 -20.34
N ALA A 182 11.00 17.43 -19.30
CA ALA A 182 10.52 17.06 -17.98
C ALA A 182 9.55 18.12 -17.43
N ARG A 183 8.38 17.66 -17.00
CA ARG A 183 7.31 18.49 -16.43
C ARG A 183 7.69 18.99 -15.04
N THR A 184 7.04 20.05 -14.58
CA THR A 184 7.02 20.38 -13.15
C THR A 184 6.09 19.42 -12.39
N VAL A 185 6.19 19.39 -11.05
CA VAL A 185 5.26 18.64 -10.20
C VAL A 185 3.81 19.06 -10.45
N ASP A 186 3.51 20.36 -10.50
CA ASP A 186 2.18 20.90 -10.82
C ASP A 186 1.67 20.41 -12.17
N GLN A 187 2.51 20.43 -13.20
CA GLN A 187 2.15 19.95 -14.54
C GLN A 187 1.90 18.43 -14.56
N ALA A 188 2.61 17.66 -13.73
CA ALA A 188 2.35 16.23 -13.57
C ALA A 188 1.02 15.97 -12.87
N ILE A 189 0.70 16.73 -11.82
CA ILE A 189 -0.59 16.70 -11.12
C ILE A 189 -1.72 17.04 -12.09
N ASP A 190 -1.62 18.16 -12.83
CA ASP A 190 -2.62 18.59 -13.80
C ASP A 190 -2.85 17.53 -14.89
N ALA A 191 -1.77 16.91 -15.38
CA ALA A 191 -1.86 15.83 -16.35
C ALA A 191 -2.62 14.62 -15.79
N LEU A 192 -2.33 14.20 -14.56
CA LEU A 192 -3.06 13.10 -13.91
C LEU A 192 -4.52 13.48 -13.64
N GLU A 193 -4.82 14.71 -13.23
CA GLU A 193 -6.19 15.17 -13.02
C GLU A 193 -7.00 15.14 -14.32
N ASN A 194 -6.41 15.60 -15.42
CA ASN A 194 -7.02 15.53 -16.76
C ASN A 194 -7.21 14.08 -17.20
N TRP A 195 -6.21 13.23 -16.97
CA TRP A 195 -6.28 11.80 -17.25
C TRP A 195 -7.41 11.13 -16.45
N ILE A 196 -7.55 11.42 -15.15
CA ILE A 196 -8.63 10.90 -14.30
C ILE A 196 -10.00 11.34 -14.82
N ARG A 197 -10.15 12.62 -15.20
CA ARG A 197 -11.42 13.15 -15.73
C ARG A 197 -11.83 12.55 -17.05
N ASN A 198 -10.90 12.18 -17.91
CA ASN A 198 -11.19 11.63 -19.25
C ASN A 198 -11.55 10.13 -19.16
N PRO A 199 -12.82 9.70 -19.38
CA PRO A 199 -13.22 8.29 -19.28
C PRO A 199 -12.51 7.37 -20.30
N ALA A 200 -12.11 7.94 -21.43
CA ALA A 200 -11.43 7.22 -22.52
C ALA A 200 -9.92 7.04 -22.28
N ALA A 201 -9.35 7.74 -21.30
CA ALA A 201 -7.91 7.71 -21.04
C ALA A 201 -7.41 6.27 -20.78
N THR A 202 -6.21 5.98 -21.29
CA THR A 202 -5.57 4.68 -21.15
C THR A 202 -4.18 4.80 -20.53
N PRO A 203 -3.66 3.74 -19.88
CA PRO A 203 -2.32 3.77 -19.28
C PRO A 203 -1.19 4.15 -20.24
N GLU A 204 -1.36 3.89 -21.54
CA GLU A 204 -0.40 4.24 -22.58
C GLU A 204 -0.09 5.75 -22.64
N GLU A 205 -1.04 6.60 -22.24
CA GLU A 205 -0.84 8.06 -22.21
C GLU A 205 0.15 8.53 -21.14
N ILE A 206 0.47 7.69 -20.14
CA ILE A 206 1.42 7.98 -19.06
C ILE A 206 2.83 7.47 -19.43
N GLN A 207 2.96 6.58 -20.42
CA GLN A 207 4.24 5.99 -20.80
C GLN A 207 5.26 7.03 -21.22
N GLY A 208 6.51 6.85 -20.79
CA GLY A 208 7.61 7.75 -21.13
C GLY A 208 7.42 9.20 -20.68
N THR A 209 6.60 9.44 -19.64
CA THR A 209 6.44 10.77 -19.05
C THR A 209 7.32 10.95 -17.82
N PHE A 210 7.89 12.15 -17.69
CA PHE A 210 8.87 12.49 -16.66
C PHE A 210 8.55 13.84 -16.03
N PHE A 211 8.91 14.01 -14.76
CA PHE A 211 8.75 15.26 -14.04
C PHE A 211 9.92 15.51 -13.09
N ARG A 212 10.17 16.79 -12.80
CA ARG A 212 11.26 17.23 -11.93
C ARG A 212 10.71 17.60 -10.56
N VAL A 213 11.29 17.03 -9.51
CA VAL A 213 11.01 17.39 -8.11
C VAL A 213 11.84 18.60 -7.67
N GLN A 214 11.52 19.19 -6.51
CA GLN A 214 12.17 20.41 -6.02
C GLN A 214 13.69 20.25 -5.79
N SER A 215 14.14 19.06 -5.42
CA SER A 215 15.56 18.73 -5.25
C SER A 215 16.33 18.61 -6.58
N GLY A 216 15.63 18.62 -7.72
CA GLY A 216 16.22 18.69 -9.06
C GLY A 216 16.26 17.36 -9.82
N GLU A 217 16.05 16.24 -9.14
CA GLU A 217 15.94 14.92 -9.74
C GLU A 217 14.75 14.85 -10.70
N ILE A 218 14.91 14.08 -11.77
CA ILE A 218 13.86 13.81 -12.75
C ILE A 218 13.40 12.38 -12.54
N LEU A 219 12.10 12.21 -12.28
CA LEU A 219 11.47 10.95 -11.97
C LEU A 219 10.60 10.45 -13.12
N SER A 220 10.50 9.13 -13.27
CA SER A 220 9.57 8.48 -14.19
C SER A 220 8.16 8.44 -13.62
N LEU A 221 7.21 9.13 -14.24
CA LEU A 221 5.80 9.09 -13.84
C LEU A 221 5.16 7.73 -14.19
N GLU A 222 5.59 7.11 -15.29
CA GLU A 222 5.18 5.75 -15.68
C GLU A 222 5.51 4.72 -14.60
N LEU A 223 6.76 4.73 -14.12
CA LEU A 223 7.19 3.81 -13.07
C LEU A 223 6.33 3.98 -11.82
N LEU A 224 6.13 5.22 -11.36
CA LEU A 224 5.32 5.51 -10.17
C LEU A 224 3.84 5.16 -10.34
N PHE A 225 3.28 5.39 -11.52
CA PHE A 225 1.92 5.00 -11.85
C PHE A 225 1.76 3.48 -11.82
N ASN A 226 2.68 2.75 -12.45
CA ASN A 226 2.65 1.29 -12.44
C ASN A 226 2.89 0.72 -11.04
N SER A 227 3.71 1.39 -10.22
CA SER A 227 3.86 1.07 -8.80
C SER A 227 2.51 1.14 -8.08
N ALA A 228 1.84 2.30 -8.14
CA ALA A 228 0.53 2.49 -7.54
C ALA A 228 -0.53 1.51 -8.10
N LEU A 229 -0.48 1.21 -9.40
CA LEU A 229 -1.38 0.26 -10.06
C LEU A 229 -1.26 -1.14 -9.45
N HIS A 230 -0.04 -1.63 -9.26
CA HIS A 230 0.18 -2.94 -8.64
C HIS A 230 -0.27 -2.96 -7.17
N GLN A 231 0.01 -1.89 -6.41
CA GLN A 231 -0.44 -1.75 -5.02
C GLN A 231 -1.96 -1.85 -4.90
N VAL A 232 -2.68 -0.99 -5.63
CA VAL A 232 -4.15 -0.95 -5.61
C VAL A 232 -4.73 -2.29 -6.06
N ARG A 233 -4.15 -2.89 -7.11
CA ARG A 233 -4.62 -4.18 -7.61
C ARG A 233 -4.47 -5.28 -6.55
N ASN A 234 -3.29 -5.40 -5.94
CA ASN A 234 -3.01 -6.45 -4.95
C ASN A 234 -3.89 -6.28 -3.71
N GLU A 235 -3.99 -5.06 -3.18
CA GLU A 235 -4.83 -4.75 -2.01
C GLU A 235 -6.31 -5.02 -2.28
N LEU A 236 -6.88 -4.45 -3.34
CA LEU A 236 -8.32 -4.58 -3.60
C LEU A 236 -8.70 -5.99 -3.99
N SER A 237 -7.84 -6.74 -4.68
CA SER A 237 -8.13 -8.14 -5.03
C SER A 237 -8.23 -9.00 -3.77
N ALA A 238 -7.39 -8.73 -2.76
CA ALA A 238 -7.42 -9.45 -1.48
C ALA A 238 -8.68 -9.10 -0.70
N LEU A 239 -9.04 -7.81 -0.65
CA LEU A 239 -10.24 -7.35 0.03
C LEU A 239 -11.52 -7.89 -0.62
N GLU A 240 -11.58 -7.91 -1.95
CA GLU A 240 -12.73 -8.46 -2.69
C GLU A 240 -12.89 -9.96 -2.44
N GLU A 241 -11.82 -10.73 -2.27
CA GLU A 241 -11.93 -12.15 -1.97
C GLU A 241 -12.28 -12.41 -0.50
N LEU A 242 -11.70 -11.65 0.44
CA LEU A 242 -11.86 -11.87 1.88
C LEU A 242 -13.20 -11.36 2.42
N CYS A 243 -13.73 -10.26 1.87
CA CYS A 243 -14.89 -9.55 2.43
C CYS A 243 -16.19 -9.85 1.67
N LEU A 244 -16.65 -11.10 1.66
CA LEU A 244 -17.85 -11.52 0.92
C LEU A 244 -19.17 -10.87 1.40
N GLN A 245 -19.21 -10.40 2.65
CA GLN A 245 -20.30 -9.60 3.23
C GLN A 245 -20.27 -8.13 2.76
N GLY A 246 -19.24 -7.76 2.03
CA GLY A 246 -18.91 -6.40 1.62
C GLY A 246 -18.06 -5.65 2.63
N TYR A 247 -17.47 -4.54 2.20
CA TYR A 247 -16.59 -3.73 3.05
C TYR A 247 -16.70 -2.22 2.82
N VAL A 248 -16.36 -1.48 3.88
CA VAL A 248 -16.13 -0.03 3.88
C VAL A 248 -14.64 0.21 3.96
N TYR A 249 -14.06 0.64 2.85
CA TYR A 249 -12.65 0.93 2.74
C TYR A 249 -12.35 2.34 3.21
N THR A 250 -11.56 2.51 4.27
CA THR A 250 -11.02 3.83 4.62
C THR A 250 -9.65 4.01 3.99
N PHE A 251 -9.28 5.21 3.56
CA PHE A 251 -7.92 5.50 3.08
C PHE A 251 -7.36 6.76 3.73
N ASP A 252 -6.12 6.70 4.19
CA ASP A 252 -5.39 7.82 4.76
C ASP A 252 -4.22 8.21 3.83
N PRO A 253 -4.13 9.47 3.37
CA PRO A 253 -3.11 9.87 2.41
C PRO A 253 -1.69 9.78 3.01
N PRO A 254 -0.66 9.45 2.19
CA PRO A 254 0.71 9.20 2.64
C PRO A 254 1.53 10.48 2.90
N ALA A 255 0.95 11.49 3.54
CA ALA A 255 1.59 12.81 3.66
C ALA A 255 2.96 12.77 4.36
N ILE A 256 3.17 11.86 5.32
CA ILE A 256 4.44 11.72 6.04
C ILE A 256 5.57 11.16 5.17
N PHE A 257 5.23 10.37 4.14
CA PHE A 257 6.18 9.75 3.21
C PHE A 257 6.46 10.63 1.99
N ALA A 258 5.84 11.82 1.91
CA ALA A 258 5.88 12.70 0.76
C ALA A 258 6.65 13.99 1.08
N ARG A 259 7.90 13.88 1.58
CA ARG A 259 8.71 15.08 1.87
C ARG A 259 9.46 15.59 0.65
N LYS A 260 9.97 14.68 -0.19
CA LYS A 260 10.67 15.00 -1.45
C LYS A 260 9.73 15.11 -2.64
N ILE A 261 8.48 14.68 -2.49
CA ILE A 261 7.42 14.76 -3.50
C ILE A 261 6.15 15.30 -2.87
N GLU A 262 5.29 15.98 -3.62
CA GLU A 262 4.03 16.49 -3.05
C GLU A 262 3.02 15.36 -2.78
N ALA A 263 2.39 15.37 -1.59
CA ALA A 263 1.37 14.38 -1.22
C ALA A 263 0.19 14.33 -2.21
N THR A 264 -0.16 15.48 -2.81
CA THR A 264 -1.18 15.58 -3.87
C THR A 264 -0.83 14.70 -5.07
N LEU A 265 0.43 14.66 -5.49
CA LEU A 265 0.87 13.83 -6.61
C LEU A 265 0.72 12.34 -6.30
N LEU A 266 1.12 11.89 -5.10
CA LEU A 266 0.91 10.51 -4.66
C LEU A 266 -0.58 10.13 -4.61
N ASN A 267 -1.43 11.03 -4.12
CA ASN A 267 -2.88 10.82 -4.14
C ASN A 267 -3.41 10.69 -5.57
N ARG A 268 -2.96 11.53 -6.51
CA ARG A 268 -3.39 11.43 -7.91
C ARG A 268 -2.91 10.15 -8.59
N LEU A 269 -1.70 9.68 -8.28
CA LEU A 269 -1.20 8.38 -8.74
C LEU A 269 -2.08 7.24 -8.25
N TYR A 270 -2.39 7.20 -6.94
CA TYR A 270 -3.31 6.21 -6.38
C TYR A 270 -4.69 6.26 -7.03
N ILE A 271 -5.26 7.45 -7.22
CA ILE A 271 -6.59 7.61 -7.83
C ILE A 271 -6.60 7.20 -9.31
N ALA A 272 -5.54 7.51 -10.06
CA ALA A 272 -5.39 7.07 -11.45
C ALA A 272 -5.25 5.54 -11.54
N ALA A 273 -4.48 4.93 -10.63
CA ALA A 273 -4.39 3.49 -10.48
C ALA A 273 -5.76 2.86 -10.14
N LEU A 274 -6.48 3.42 -9.17
CA LEU A 274 -7.83 2.97 -8.79
C LEU A 274 -8.80 3.03 -9.96
N LYS A 275 -8.79 4.11 -10.74
CA LYS A 275 -9.59 4.23 -11.96
C LYS A 275 -9.28 3.11 -12.95
N THR A 276 -8.00 2.78 -13.13
CA THR A 276 -7.58 1.72 -14.04
C THR A 276 -8.10 0.36 -13.56
N VAL A 277 -7.95 0.07 -12.27
CA VAL A 277 -8.44 -1.18 -11.66
C VAL A 277 -9.96 -1.27 -11.72
N SER A 278 -10.69 -0.20 -11.39
CA SER A 278 -12.15 -0.16 -11.36
C SER A 278 -12.79 -0.23 -12.75
N LYS A 279 -12.10 0.24 -13.79
CA LYS A 279 -12.55 0.14 -15.19
C LYS A 279 -12.44 -1.29 -15.72
N HIS A 280 -11.47 -2.07 -15.22
CA HIS A 280 -11.22 -3.44 -15.69
C HIS A 280 -11.82 -4.52 -14.78
N ASN A 281 -12.08 -4.21 -13.52
CA ASN A 281 -12.60 -5.15 -12.52
C ASN A 281 -13.87 -4.61 -11.87
N GLN A 282 -14.82 -5.49 -11.57
CA GLN A 282 -15.98 -5.15 -10.76
C GLN A 282 -15.64 -5.33 -9.28
N LEU A 283 -15.75 -4.26 -8.50
CA LEU A 283 -15.55 -4.26 -7.05
C LEU A 283 -16.88 -4.63 -6.37
N ASN A 284 -17.31 -5.88 -6.53
CA ASN A 284 -18.63 -6.36 -6.14
C ASN A 284 -18.90 -6.20 -4.63
N ASN A 285 -17.84 -6.31 -3.83
CA ASN A 285 -17.93 -6.33 -2.38
C ASN A 285 -17.65 -4.97 -1.75
N MET A 286 -16.91 -4.07 -2.42
CA MET A 286 -16.78 -2.69 -1.94
C MET A 286 -18.16 -2.01 -1.86
N ARG A 287 -18.54 -1.53 -0.67
CA ARG A 287 -19.76 -0.73 -0.46
C ARG A 287 -19.48 0.75 -0.39
N MET A 288 -18.30 1.10 0.11
CA MET A 288 -17.92 2.48 0.34
C MET A 288 -16.42 2.67 0.30
N PHE A 289 -16.00 3.81 -0.24
CA PHE A 289 -14.65 4.35 -0.15
C PHE A 289 -14.70 5.65 0.68
N ALA A 290 -14.01 5.66 1.81
CA ALA A 290 -14.03 6.74 2.79
C ALA A 290 -12.61 7.36 2.93
N PHE A 291 -12.39 8.50 2.28
CA PHE A 291 -11.07 9.13 2.21
C PHE A 291 -10.86 10.15 3.34
N ASN A 292 -9.68 10.13 3.98
CA ASN A 292 -9.28 11.14 4.95
C ASN A 292 -8.71 12.38 4.23
N ASP A 293 -9.50 13.44 4.15
CA ASP A 293 -9.25 14.58 3.28
C ASP A 293 -8.43 15.72 3.93
N TYR A 294 -7.70 15.42 5.01
CA TYR A 294 -6.92 16.42 5.76
C TYR A 294 -5.81 17.07 4.91
N ALA A 295 -5.11 16.28 4.08
CA ALA A 295 -4.00 16.75 3.24
C ALA A 295 -4.45 17.15 1.83
N ASP A 296 -5.55 16.59 1.32
CA ASP A 296 -6.04 16.88 -0.04
C ASP A 296 -7.58 16.79 -0.11
N ARG A 297 -8.24 17.93 0.14
CA ARG A 297 -9.70 18.04 0.05
C ARG A 297 -10.25 17.79 -1.36
N SER A 298 -9.43 18.02 -2.37
CA SER A 298 -9.84 17.90 -3.77
C SER A 298 -9.78 16.45 -4.27
N ALA A 299 -9.14 15.53 -3.54
CA ALA A 299 -9.10 14.11 -3.90
C ALA A 299 -10.49 13.49 -4.03
N LEU A 300 -11.46 13.89 -3.21
CA LEU A 300 -12.82 13.31 -3.20
C LEU A 300 -13.53 13.39 -4.56
N LYS A 301 -13.45 14.54 -5.26
CA LYS A 301 -14.07 14.66 -6.60
C LYS A 301 -13.40 13.72 -7.61
N PHE A 302 -12.11 13.45 -7.48
CA PHE A 302 -11.37 12.55 -8.37
C PHE A 302 -11.62 11.08 -8.02
N LEU A 303 -11.75 10.73 -6.74
CA LEU A 303 -12.16 9.40 -6.30
C LEU A 303 -13.55 9.04 -6.83
N SER A 304 -14.50 9.97 -6.78
CA SER A 304 -15.83 9.76 -7.36
C SER A 304 -15.77 9.50 -8.87
N LEU A 305 -14.87 10.17 -9.59
CA LEU A 305 -14.64 9.91 -11.02
C LEU A 305 -13.94 8.57 -11.26
N ALA A 306 -12.95 8.21 -10.44
CA ALA A 306 -12.24 6.94 -10.54
C ALA A 306 -13.15 5.73 -10.27
N LEU A 307 -14.15 5.88 -9.41
CA LEU A 307 -15.11 4.83 -9.07
C LEU A 307 -16.46 4.98 -9.80
N GLN A 308 -16.57 5.85 -10.80
CA GLN A 308 -17.86 6.16 -11.45
C GLN A 308 -18.55 4.94 -12.08
N ASP A 309 -17.76 3.95 -12.54
CA ASP A 309 -18.27 2.71 -13.14
C ASP A 309 -18.77 1.72 -12.07
N GLN A 310 -18.38 1.93 -10.80
CA GLN A 310 -18.78 1.16 -9.63
C GLN A 310 -19.99 1.84 -8.95
N LYS A 311 -21.13 1.89 -9.65
CA LYS A 311 -22.31 2.70 -9.26
C LYS A 311 -22.86 2.44 -7.85
N HIS A 312 -22.56 1.27 -7.26
CA HIS A 312 -22.97 0.90 -5.91
C HIS A 312 -22.01 1.38 -4.82
N VAL A 313 -20.80 1.82 -5.17
CA VAL A 313 -19.78 2.27 -4.22
C VAL A 313 -20.03 3.72 -3.83
N LEU A 314 -20.27 3.96 -2.54
CA LEU A 314 -20.40 5.30 -1.98
C LEU A 314 -19.03 5.92 -1.73
N VAL A 315 -18.74 7.08 -2.31
CA VAL A 315 -17.50 7.83 -2.03
C VAL A 315 -17.78 8.97 -1.06
N THR A 316 -17.05 9.02 0.06
CA THR A 316 -17.28 10.03 1.11
C THR A 316 -16.00 10.41 1.87
N ARG A 317 -16.11 11.42 2.73
CA ARG A 317 -15.12 11.74 3.75
C ARG A 317 -15.11 10.67 4.84
N LYS A 318 -13.91 10.26 5.27
CA LYS A 318 -13.71 9.35 6.41
C LYS A 318 -14.42 9.87 7.66
N LEU A 319 -14.28 11.15 8.00
CA LEU A 319 -14.95 11.71 9.20
C LEU A 319 -16.48 11.58 9.18
N SER A 320 -17.13 11.48 8.01
CA SER A 320 -18.58 11.38 7.91
C SER A 320 -19.15 10.04 8.39
N ILE A 321 -18.31 9.00 8.51
CA ILE A 321 -18.72 7.68 9.02
C ILE A 321 -18.38 7.48 10.50
N PHE A 322 -17.71 8.44 11.15
CA PHE A 322 -17.35 8.39 12.58
C PHE A 322 -18.17 9.43 13.38
N THR A 323 -19.49 9.37 13.25
CA THR A 323 -20.43 10.35 13.84
C THR A 323 -21.18 9.83 15.07
N GLY A 324 -20.93 8.58 15.46
CA GLY A 324 -21.54 7.97 16.63
C GLY A 324 -21.09 8.63 17.93
N LYS A 325 -21.74 8.25 19.05
CA LYS A 325 -21.39 8.74 20.38
C LYS A 325 -19.89 8.48 20.66
N GLY A 326 -19.16 9.55 20.96
CA GLY A 326 -17.71 9.48 21.20
C GLY A 326 -16.87 9.24 19.94
N GLY A 327 -17.36 9.64 18.75
CA GLY A 327 -16.65 9.44 17.48
C GLY A 327 -16.77 8.02 16.92
N GLY A 328 -17.75 7.24 17.41
CA GLY A 328 -17.95 5.85 17.00
C GLY A 328 -18.26 5.69 15.50
N TYR A 329 -17.78 4.62 14.87
CA TYR A 329 -18.17 4.32 13.49
C TYR A 329 -19.65 3.94 13.38
N VAL A 330 -20.34 4.60 12.45
CA VAL A 330 -21.74 4.41 12.09
C VAL A 330 -21.81 4.31 10.55
N PRO A 331 -22.01 3.09 9.99
CA PRO A 331 -22.12 2.93 8.55
C PRO A 331 -23.40 3.64 8.05
N PRO A 332 -23.36 4.29 6.88
CA PRO A 332 -24.57 4.74 6.21
C PRO A 332 -25.36 3.55 5.65
N LYS A 333 -26.64 3.78 5.33
CA LYS A 333 -27.59 2.73 4.89
C LYS A 333 -27.05 1.80 3.79
N GLY A 334 -26.30 2.33 2.82
CA GLY A 334 -25.73 1.53 1.71
C GLY A 334 -24.54 0.64 2.09
N ALA A 335 -24.05 0.74 3.33
CA ALA A 335 -22.88 0.04 3.83
C ALA A 335 -23.14 -0.69 5.16
N GLU A 336 -24.42 -0.81 5.57
CA GLU A 336 -24.79 -1.59 6.75
C GLU A 336 -24.41 -3.07 6.57
N GLY A 337 -23.85 -3.68 7.61
CA GLY A 337 -23.39 -5.08 7.60
C GLY A 337 -22.02 -5.31 6.94
N ALA A 338 -21.45 -4.31 6.28
CA ALA A 338 -20.13 -4.39 5.68
C ALA A 338 -19.01 -4.33 6.75
N LEU A 339 -17.91 -5.06 6.52
CA LEU A 339 -16.71 -4.96 7.38
C LEU A 339 -16.02 -3.62 7.19
N LEU A 340 -15.57 -3.01 8.29
CA LEU A 340 -14.73 -1.83 8.22
C LEU A 340 -13.28 -2.26 7.93
N VAL A 341 -12.70 -1.72 6.85
CA VAL A 341 -11.28 -1.88 6.52
C VAL A 341 -10.55 -0.61 6.95
N LEU A 342 -9.70 -0.75 7.97
CA LEU A 342 -8.80 0.29 8.45
C LEU A 342 -7.53 0.23 7.61
N HIS A 343 -7.31 1.25 6.79
CA HIS A 343 -6.04 1.39 6.09
C HIS A 343 -5.02 2.03 7.03
N ASN A 344 -3.87 1.39 7.12
CA ASN A 344 -2.77 1.77 7.97
C ASN A 344 -1.59 2.16 7.09
N ASN A 345 -1.10 3.37 7.30
CA ASN A 345 0.01 3.94 6.55
C ASN A 345 1.34 3.43 7.12
N SER A 346 1.68 2.18 6.83
CA SER A 346 2.86 1.53 7.39
C SER A 346 4.09 1.72 6.48
N ASP A 347 5.27 1.74 7.10
CA ASP A 347 6.60 1.79 6.50
C ASP A 347 7.48 0.61 6.95
N GLY A 348 6.84 -0.47 7.42
CA GLY A 348 7.55 -1.64 7.95
C GLY A 348 6.71 -2.91 7.98
N PHE A 349 5.86 -3.15 6.98
CA PHE A 349 4.95 -4.32 6.90
C PHE A 349 4.00 -4.48 8.10
N GLY A 350 3.61 -3.38 8.73
CA GLY A 350 2.85 -3.43 9.98
C GLY A 350 3.64 -4.04 11.14
N GLN A 351 4.97 -4.20 11.05
CA GLN A 351 5.78 -4.59 12.20
C GLN A 351 5.97 -3.45 13.20
N ASN A 352 5.83 -2.21 12.73
CA ASN A 352 5.76 -1.03 13.60
C ASN A 352 4.54 -1.09 14.54
N ILE A 353 3.49 -1.81 14.13
CA ILE A 353 2.34 -2.14 15.00
C ILE A 353 2.78 -2.92 16.25
N GLU A 354 3.79 -3.77 16.16
CA GLU A 354 4.29 -4.53 17.31
C GLU A 354 5.24 -3.70 18.19
N THR A 355 6.01 -2.78 17.59
CA THR A 355 7.17 -2.17 18.27
C THR A 355 6.97 -0.72 18.70
N GLU A 356 6.03 0.02 18.10
CA GLU A 356 5.87 1.45 18.37
C GLU A 356 4.95 1.73 19.56
N ALA A 357 5.26 2.83 20.27
CA ALA A 357 4.46 3.24 21.41
C ALA A 357 3.08 3.78 20.99
N PRO A 358 2.01 3.53 21.78
CA PRO A 358 0.63 3.85 21.42
C PRO A 358 0.31 5.31 21.03
N GLY A 359 1.17 6.26 21.40
CA GLY A 359 0.98 7.69 21.11
C GLY A 359 1.86 8.25 19.98
N GLY A 360 2.84 7.49 19.50
CA GLY A 360 3.84 7.97 18.54
C GLY A 360 3.36 7.98 17.10
N SER A 361 2.49 7.02 16.75
CA SER A 361 2.10 6.76 15.35
C SER A 361 0.74 6.05 15.27
N MET A 362 0.23 5.90 14.04
CA MET A 362 -0.97 5.11 13.78
C MET A 362 -0.71 3.62 14.01
N ASP A 363 0.48 3.15 13.64
CA ASP A 363 0.98 1.80 13.86
C ASP A 363 0.93 1.43 15.35
N GLY A 364 1.57 2.24 16.21
CA GLY A 364 1.57 2.02 17.66
C GLY A 364 0.17 2.09 18.28
N ALA A 365 -0.67 3.02 17.82
CA ALA A 365 -2.06 3.12 18.28
C ALA A 365 -2.90 1.90 17.89
N ILE A 366 -2.76 1.39 16.66
CA ILE A 366 -3.43 0.16 16.24
C ILE A 366 -2.90 -1.02 17.05
N GLY A 367 -1.58 -1.12 17.24
CA GLY A 367 -0.95 -2.25 17.91
C GLY A 367 -1.33 -2.39 19.38
N ALA A 368 -1.33 -1.29 20.11
CA ALA A 368 -1.64 -1.29 21.53
C ALA A 368 -3.12 -1.57 21.85
N PHE A 369 -4.02 -1.36 20.88
CA PHE A 369 -5.47 -1.43 21.08
C PHE A 369 -6.17 -2.40 20.12
N SER A 370 -5.43 -3.34 19.53
CA SER A 370 -6.00 -4.37 18.67
C SER A 370 -5.24 -5.68 18.70
N SER A 371 -5.84 -6.73 18.13
CA SER A 371 -5.17 -8.02 17.92
C SER A 371 -4.23 -8.06 16.69
N VAL A 372 -3.98 -6.93 16.03
CA VAL A 372 -3.17 -6.88 14.80
C VAL A 372 -1.72 -7.25 15.08
N ALA A 373 -1.13 -6.76 16.17
CA ALA A 373 0.26 -7.06 16.54
C ALA A 373 0.50 -8.57 16.67
N ALA A 374 -0.43 -9.30 17.31
CA ALA A 374 -0.35 -10.76 17.40
C ALA A 374 -0.54 -11.46 16.04
N SER A 375 -1.33 -10.85 15.15
CA SER A 375 -1.66 -11.44 13.85
C SER A 375 -0.55 -11.22 12.81
N LEU A 376 0.25 -10.17 12.93
CA LEU A 376 1.40 -9.85 12.10
C LEU A 376 2.74 -10.20 12.76
N SER A 377 2.72 -10.98 13.85
CA SER A 377 3.94 -11.30 14.58
C SER A 377 4.95 -12.01 13.68
N ARG A 378 6.21 -11.57 13.77
CA ARG A 378 7.29 -11.92 12.84
C ARG A 378 7.67 -13.40 12.85
N ASP A 379 7.32 -14.12 13.91
CA ASP A 379 7.56 -15.54 14.07
C ASP A 379 6.51 -16.43 13.36
N ARG A 380 5.43 -15.83 12.83
CA ARG A 380 4.40 -16.53 12.09
C ARG A 380 4.89 -16.97 10.71
N GLY A 381 5.10 -18.27 10.56
CA GLY A 381 5.48 -18.88 9.28
C GLY A 381 4.40 -18.81 8.19
N ASP A 382 3.15 -18.58 8.55
CA ASP A 382 1.98 -18.65 7.64
C ASP A 382 1.52 -17.29 7.09
N LEU A 383 2.24 -16.19 7.38
CA LEU A 383 1.89 -14.83 6.95
C LEU A 383 1.79 -14.65 5.43
N LEU A 384 2.45 -15.53 4.64
CA LEU A 384 2.46 -15.49 3.18
C LEU A 384 1.63 -16.62 2.55
N SER A 385 0.68 -17.19 3.29
CA SER A 385 -0.14 -18.32 2.82
C SER A 385 -1.14 -17.96 1.72
N TYR A 386 -1.31 -16.66 1.43
CA TYR A 386 -2.18 -16.16 0.38
C TYR A 386 -1.40 -15.26 -0.57
N LEU A 387 -1.05 -15.80 -1.75
CA LEU A 387 -0.43 -15.09 -2.87
C LEU A 387 -1.40 -15.21 -4.06
N MET A 388 -1.95 -14.09 -4.53
CA MET A 388 -2.78 -14.04 -5.75
C MET A 388 -1.95 -13.85 -7.00
#